data_AF-A0ABD1QRH0-F1
#
_entry.id   AF-A0ABD1QRH0-F1
#
_cell.length_a   1.000
_cell.length_b   1.000
_cell.length_c   1.000
_cell.angle_alpha   90.00
_cell.angle_beta   90.00
_cell.angle_gamma   90.00
#
_symmetry.space_group_name_H-M   'P 1'
#
loop_
_entity.id
_entity.type
_entity.pdbx_description
1 polymer ?
#
loop_
_entity_poly.entity_id
_entity_poly.type
_entity_poly.pdbx_seq_one_letter_code
_entity_poly.pdbx_strand_id
1 'polypeptide(L)'
;MAAEKGILPPEQMDKPWKNGLVTFVAFLVFGCAPILSFIILIPFTQDDTIKFIGACVLSALALAFLGIAKAKIAGQNYALSAAITLLNGALAGAAAYAIGWTLRNVAGLEG
;
A
#
# COMPACT_ATOMS: atom_id res chain seq x y z
N MET A 1 -36.43 -8.30 22.55
CA MET A 1 -36.14 -8.53 21.12
C MET A 1 -35.35 -7.35 20.55
N ALA A 2 -34.08 -7.21 20.96
CA ALA A 2 -33.13 -6.20 20.48
C ALA A 2 -31.68 -6.60 20.83
N ALA A 3 -31.50 -7.46 21.84
CA ALA A 3 -30.19 -7.98 22.27
C ALA A 3 -29.65 -9.18 21.47
N GLU A 4 -30.41 -9.73 20.51
CA GLU A 4 -29.98 -10.89 19.68
C GLU A 4 -29.26 -10.50 18.38
N LYS A 5 -29.29 -9.21 18.03
CA LYS A 5 -28.47 -8.66 16.96
C LYS A 5 -27.29 -8.01 17.68
N GLY A 6 -26.08 -8.54 17.54
CA GLY A 6 -24.83 -7.98 18.08
C GLY A 6 -24.48 -6.61 17.47
N ILE A 7 -25.47 -5.73 17.37
CA ILE A 7 -25.41 -4.38 16.88
C ILE A 7 -25.14 -3.54 18.11
N LEU A 8 -23.91 -3.05 18.19
CA LEU A 8 -23.55 -2.01 19.15
C LEU A 8 -24.55 -0.84 19.01
N PRO A 9 -24.96 -0.20 20.12
CA PRO A 9 -25.85 0.96 20.09
C PRO A 9 -25.45 1.94 18.96
N PRO A 10 -26.41 2.47 18.18
CA PRO A 10 -26.11 3.31 17.01
C PRO A 10 -25.30 4.59 17.35
N GLU A 11 -25.24 4.99 18.62
CA GLU A 11 -24.35 6.06 19.10
C GLU A 11 -22.86 5.68 19.13
N GLN A 12 -22.53 4.38 19.19
CA GLN A 12 -21.15 3.85 19.24
C GLN A 12 -20.66 3.38 17.87
N MET A 13 -21.51 3.45 16.84
CA MET A 13 -21.16 3.13 15.48
C MET A 13 -20.50 4.35 14.85
N ASP A 14 -19.18 4.31 14.67
CA ASP A 14 -18.47 5.37 13.94
C ASP A 14 -19.21 5.67 12.63
N LYS A 15 -19.52 6.95 12.39
CA LYS A 15 -20.31 7.38 11.22
C LYS A 15 -19.65 6.82 9.94
N PRO A 16 -20.34 5.97 9.15
CA PRO A 16 -19.73 5.26 8.02
C PRO A 16 -18.99 6.16 7.03
N TRP A 17 -19.52 7.37 6.80
CA TRP A 17 -18.90 8.39 5.96
C TRP A 17 -17.52 8.84 6.45
N LYS A 18 -17.33 8.95 7.77
CA LYS A 18 -16.04 9.33 8.37
C LYS A 18 -14.99 8.24 8.10
N ASN A 19 -15.36 6.98 8.32
CA ASN A 19 -14.45 5.85 8.08
C ASN A 19 -14.09 5.75 6.60
N GLY A 20 -15.07 5.90 5.70
CA GLY A 20 -14.81 5.94 4.25
C GLY A 20 -13.85 7.06 3.85
N LEU A 21 -14.04 8.27 4.37
CA LEU A 21 -13.15 9.40 4.09
C LEU A 21 -11.73 9.17 4.59
N VAL A 22 -11.58 8.64 5.81
CA VAL A 22 -10.26 8.34 6.40
C VAL A 22 -9.53 7.28 5.57
N THR A 23 -10.22 6.20 5.19
CA THR A 23 -9.65 5.14 4.36
C THR A 23 -9.25 5.65 2.98
N PHE A 24 -10.09 6.49 2.35
CA PHE A 24 -9.79 7.09 1.05
C PHE A 24 -8.53 7.96 1.09
N VAL A 25 -8.45 8.87 2.08
CA VAL A 25 -7.28 9.74 2.24
C VAL A 25 -6.02 8.92 2.56
N ALA A 26 -6.14 7.89 3.40
CA ALA A 26 -5.02 6.99 3.68
C ALA A 26 -4.53 6.29 2.40
N PHE A 27 -5.43 5.76 1.56
CA PHE A 27 -5.04 5.14 0.29
C PHE A 27 -4.36 6.11 -0.67
N LEU A 28 -4.84 7.36 -0.76
CA LEU A 28 -4.19 8.37 -1.59
C LEU A 28 -2.77 8.66 -1.11
N VAL A 29 -2.58 8.92 0.18
CA VAL A 29 -1.28 9.27 0.75
C VAL A 29 -0.28 8.12 0.58
N PHE A 30 -0.66 6.90 0.98
CA PHE A 30 0.23 5.74 0.88
C PHE A 30 0.42 5.26 -0.56
N GLY A 31 -0.60 5.39 -1.43
CA GLY A 31 -0.52 5.03 -2.85
C GLY A 31 0.31 6.01 -3.67
N CYS A 32 0.39 7.28 -3.26
CA CYS A 32 1.25 8.26 -3.92
C CYS A 32 2.74 8.12 -3.53
N ALA A 33 3.06 7.48 -2.40
CA ALA A 33 4.44 7.41 -1.91
C ALA A 33 5.46 6.83 -2.93
N PRO A 34 5.17 5.74 -3.66
CA PRO A 34 6.08 5.24 -4.70
C PRO A 34 6.18 6.20 -5.89
N ILE A 35 5.06 6.83 -6.28
CA ILE A 35 4.97 7.76 -7.42
C ILE A 35 5.77 9.04 -7.14
N LEU A 36 5.74 9.53 -5.91
CA LEU A 36 6.52 10.69 -5.47
C LEU A 36 8.02 10.46 -5.66
N SER A 37 8.51 9.22 -5.55
CA SER A 37 9.91 8.91 -5.81
C SER A 37 10.31 9.30 -7.24
N PHE A 38 9.50 8.93 -8.23
CA PHE A 38 9.76 9.31 -9.63
C PHE A 38 9.76 10.83 -9.80
N ILE A 39 8.77 11.53 -9.24
CA ILE A 39 8.65 12.99 -9.36
C ILE A 39 9.88 13.70 -8.76
N ILE A 40 10.31 13.29 -7.57
CA ILE A 40 11.45 13.89 -6.88
C ILE A 40 12.75 13.60 -7.64
N LEU A 41 12.89 12.44 -8.27
CA LEU A 41 14.14 12.01 -8.91
C LEU A 41 14.32 12.50 -10.36
N ILE A 42 13.25 13.00 -11.02
CA ILE A 42 13.30 13.62 -12.36
C ILE A 42 14.44 14.64 -12.52
N PRO A 43 14.62 15.64 -11.62
CA PRO A 43 15.69 16.62 -11.76
C PRO A 43 17.10 16.09 -11.43
N PHE A 44 17.21 14.93 -10.77
CA PHE A 44 18.50 14.38 -10.32
C PHE A 44 19.06 13.30 -11.24
N THR A 45 18.21 12.51 -11.89
CA THR A 45 18.65 11.43 -12.78
C THR A 45 17.65 11.18 -13.91
N GLN A 46 18.18 10.92 -15.10
CA GLN A 46 17.38 10.46 -16.24
C GLN A 46 17.32 8.92 -16.32
N ASP A 47 18.11 8.20 -15.51
CA ASP A 47 18.15 6.74 -15.50
C ASP A 47 16.91 6.15 -14.83
N ASP A 48 16.10 5.42 -15.61
CA ASP A 48 14.86 4.79 -15.16
C ASP A 48 15.09 3.69 -14.13
N THR A 49 16.25 3.04 -14.14
CA THR A 49 16.64 2.03 -13.14
C THR A 49 16.78 2.68 -11.77
N ILE A 50 17.44 3.84 -11.70
CA ILE A 50 17.63 4.56 -10.44
C ILE A 50 16.29 5.06 -9.90
N LYS A 51 15.40 5.56 -10.78
CA LYS A 51 14.04 5.96 -10.40
C LYS A 51 13.22 4.77 -9.88
N PHE A 52 13.32 3.62 -10.53
CA PHE A 52 12.65 2.39 -10.11
C PHE A 52 13.14 1.91 -8.74
N ILE A 53 14.45 1.90 -8.50
CA ILE A 53 15.03 1.56 -7.19
C ILE A 53 14.52 2.53 -6.11
N GLY A 54 14.49 3.83 -6.40
CA GLY A 54 13.92 4.84 -5.51
C GLY A 54 12.47 4.53 -5.13
N ALA A 55 11.64 4.19 -6.12
CA ALA A 55 10.24 3.84 -5.90
C ALA A 55 10.09 2.54 -5.09
N CYS A 56 10.94 1.54 -5.30
CA CYS A 56 10.98 0.32 -4.49
C CYS A 56 11.32 0.61 -3.03
N VAL A 57 12.33 1.45 -2.77
CA VAL A 57 12.72 1.84 -1.40
C VAL A 57 11.60 2.62 -0.71
N LEU A 58 11.00 3.61 -1.38
CA LEU A 58 9.88 4.37 -0.82
C LEU A 58 8.64 3.51 -0.58
N SER A 59 8.35 2.56 -1.46
CA SER A 59 7.27 1.57 -1.25
C SER A 59 7.55 0.70 -0.02
N ALA A 60 8.78 0.20 0.12
CA ALA A 60 9.17 -0.63 1.26
C ALA A 60 9.04 0.16 2.57
N LEU A 61 9.51 1.41 2.62
CA LEU A 61 9.35 2.27 3.79
C LEU A 61 7.88 2.50 4.12
N ALA A 62 7.05 2.82 3.13
CA ALA A 62 5.61 3.03 3.32
C ALA A 62 4.91 1.77 3.89
N LEU A 63 5.22 0.59 3.35
CA LEU A 63 4.68 -0.69 3.82
C LEU A 63 5.20 -1.08 5.21
N ALA A 64 6.47 -0.80 5.51
CA ALA A 64 7.04 -1.02 6.84
C ALA A 64 6.33 -0.15 7.89
N PHE A 65 6.14 1.15 7.62
CA PHE A 65 5.39 2.04 8.50
C PHE A 65 3.94 1.58 8.69
N LEU A 66 3.27 1.15 7.61
CA LEU A 66 1.92 0.59 7.68
C LEU A 66 1.87 -0.66 8.55
N GLY A 67 2.82 -1.58 8.40
CA GLY A 67 2.93 -2.79 9.21
C GLY A 67 3.17 -2.49 10.69
N ILE A 68 4.03 -1.52 11.02
CA ILE A 68 4.27 -1.06 12.39
C ILE A 68 3.01 -0.43 12.99
N ALA A 69 2.33 0.45 12.25
CA ALA A 69 1.09 1.09 12.71
C ALA A 69 -0.01 0.05 12.97
N LYS A 70 -0.16 -0.91 12.06
CA LYS A 70 -1.05 -2.06 12.23
C LYS A 70 -0.71 -2.87 13.49
N ALA A 71 0.57 -3.18 13.71
CA ALA A 71 1.03 -3.94 14.87
C ALA A 71 0.71 -3.22 16.20
N LYS A 72 0.91 -1.90 16.23
CA LYS A 72 0.60 -1.06 17.40
C LYS A 72 -0.87 -1.17 17.79
N ILE A 73 -1.76 -1.09 16.81
CA ILE A 73 -3.22 -1.13 17.04
C ILE A 73 -3.66 -2.53 17.42
N ALA A 74 -3.08 -3.56 16.80
CA ALA A 74 -3.43 -4.96 17.03
C ALA A 74 -2.73 -5.62 18.23
N GLY A 75 -1.83 -4.91 18.92
CA GLY A 75 -1.03 -5.46 20.02
C GLY A 75 -0.07 -6.59 19.60
N GLN A 76 0.37 -6.59 18.33
CA GLN A 76 1.24 -7.63 17.78
C GLN A 76 2.72 -7.19 17.75
N ASN A 77 3.62 -8.13 17.48
CA ASN A 77 5.04 -7.82 17.28
C ASN A 77 5.25 -6.95 16.04
N TYR A 78 5.85 -5.77 16.25
CA TYR A 78 6.14 -4.77 15.22
C TYR A 78 6.99 -5.29 14.05
N ALA A 79 8.09 -5.98 14.35
CA ALA A 79 9.03 -6.46 13.35
C ALA A 79 8.38 -7.53 12.47
N LEU A 80 7.64 -8.46 13.09
CA LEU A 80 6.95 -9.53 12.37
C LEU A 80 5.83 -8.96 11.48
N SER A 81 5.04 -8.02 11.99
CA SER A 81 3.95 -7.41 11.22
C SER A 81 4.48 -6.58 10.04
N ALA A 82 5.57 -5.82 10.24
CA ALA A 82 6.25 -5.11 9.17
C ALA A 82 6.79 -6.06 8.10
N ALA A 83 7.47 -7.15 8.51
CA ALA A 83 8.00 -8.16 7.59
C ALA A 83 6.90 -8.83 6.77
N ILE A 84 5.80 -9.26 7.40
CA ILE A 84 4.66 -9.85 6.69
C ILE A 84 4.04 -8.85 5.70
N THR A 85 3.90 -7.59 6.11
CA THR A 85 3.33 -6.54 5.25
C THR A 85 4.24 -6.24 4.05
N LEU A 86 5.56 -6.20 4.26
CA LEU A 86 6.55 -6.08 3.20
C LEU A 86 6.52 -7.26 2.23
N LEU A 87 6.48 -8.50 2.74
CA LEU A 87 6.41 -9.70 1.91
C LEU A 87 5.14 -9.73 1.06
N ASN A 88 3.99 -9.38 1.63
CA ASN A 88 2.74 -9.26 0.87
C ASN A 88 2.85 -8.22 -0.25
N GLY A 89 3.46 -7.07 0.04
CA GLY A 89 3.72 -6.05 -0.98
C GLY A 89 4.68 -6.52 -2.07
N ALA A 90 5.75 -7.22 -1.71
CA ALA A 90 6.71 -7.77 -2.66
C ALA A 90 6.06 -8.81 -3.58
N LEU A 91 5.23 -9.71 -3.03
CA LEU A 91 4.47 -10.69 -3.81
C LEU A 91 3.46 -10.02 -4.74
N ALA A 92 2.73 -9.02 -4.26
CA ALA A 92 1.80 -8.26 -5.08
C ALA A 92 2.51 -7.49 -6.21
N GLY A 93 3.65 -6.86 -5.91
CA GLY A 93 4.47 -6.16 -6.90
C GLY A 93 5.06 -7.10 -7.94
N ALA A 94 5.57 -8.26 -7.52
CA ALA A 94 6.07 -9.30 -8.42
C ALA A 94 4.96 -9.82 -9.34
N ALA A 95 3.76 -10.06 -8.80
CA ALA A 95 2.60 -10.48 -9.60
C ALA A 95 2.19 -9.40 -10.61
N ALA A 96 2.13 -8.12 -10.19
CA ALA A 96 1.81 -7.01 -11.08
C ALA A 96 2.84 -6.86 -12.21
N TYR A 97 4.14 -7.00 -11.89
CA TYR A 97 5.22 -6.98 -12.88
C TYR A 97 5.11 -8.16 -13.85
N ALA A 98 4.89 -9.38 -13.34
CA ALA A 98 4.75 -10.57 -14.19
C ALA A 98 3.59 -10.43 -15.17
N ILE A 99 2.43 -9.96 -14.68
CA ILE A 99 1.25 -9.70 -15.53
C ILE A 99 1.58 -8.63 -16.58
N GLY A 100 2.18 -7.51 -16.18
CA GLY A 100 2.57 -6.45 -17.11
C GLY A 100 3.57 -6.92 -18.18
N TRP A 101 4.54 -7.73 -17.79
CA TRP A 101 5.52 -8.34 -18.69
C TRP A 101 4.84 -9.32 -19.66
N THR A 102 3.99 -10.23 -19.18
CA THR A 102 3.25 -11.15 -20.04
C THR A 102 2.36 -10.41 -21.04
N LEU A 103 1.65 -9.37 -20.59
CA LEU A 103 0.83 -8.53 -21.47
C LEU A 103 1.68 -7.83 -22.54
N ARG A 104 2.85 -7.30 -22.20
CA ARG A 104 3.77 -6.69 -23.17
C ARG A 104 4.17 -7.66 -24.28
N ASN A 105 4.51 -8.90 -23.91
CA ASN A 105 4.95 -9.92 -24.88
C ASN A 105 3.78 -10.45 -25.73
N VAL A 106 2.60 -10.67 -25.13
CA VAL A 106 1.44 -11.24 -25.85
C VAL A 106 0.75 -10.21 -26.75
N ALA A 107 0.69 -8.94 -26.32
CA ALA A 107 0.08 -7.86 -27.11
C ALA A 107 0.97 -7.36 -28.26
N GLY A 108 2.16 -7.94 -28.45
CA GLY A 108 3.07 -7.56 -29.54
C GLY A 108 3.63 -6.14 -29.40
N LEU A 109 3.74 -5.62 -28.17
CA LEU A 109 4.35 -4.30 -27.90
C LEU A 109 5.89 -4.38 -27.90
N GLU A 110 6.45 -5.22 -28.76
CA GLU A 110 7.87 -5.32 -29.07
C GLU A 110 8.26 -4.16 -29.99
N GLY A 111 8.30 -2.96 -29.41
CA GLY A 111 9.03 -1.80 -29.94
C GLY A 111 10.23 -1.53 -29.06
#